data_AF-A0A8T4Z1E1-F1
#
_entry.id   AF-A0A8T4Z1E1-F1
#
_cell.length_a   1.000
_cell.length_b   1.000
_cell.length_c   1.000
_cell.angle_alpha   90.00
_cell.angle_beta   90.00
_cell.angle_gamma   90.00
#
_symmetry.space_group_name_H-M   'P 1'
#
loop_
_entity.id
_entity.type
_entity.pdbx_description
1 polymer ?
#
loop_
_entity_poly.entity_id
_entity_poly.type
_entity_poly.pdbx_seq_one_letter_code
_entity_poly.pdbx_strand_id
1 'polypeptide(L)'
;PDICPIYYYEMFLFEQDDLKLAEIGKRCRSGDLLCGEHKASLAPKVERFLKEHQNRREKAKDIVSECFIDPCDRGLQASLGLEMF
;
A
#
# COMPACT_ATOMS: atom_id res chain seq x y z
N PRO A 1 -2.13 -3.41 -20.69
CA PRO A 1 -2.33 -3.31 -19.22
C PRO A 1 -1.53 -4.38 -18.45
N ASP A 2 -1.23 -5.50 -19.11
CA ASP A 2 -0.62 -6.73 -18.55
C ASP A 2 0.84 -6.58 -18.07
N ILE A 3 1.44 -5.39 -18.22
CA ILE A 3 2.75 -5.04 -17.66
C ILE A 3 2.74 -3.66 -16.99
N CYS A 4 1.58 -3.01 -16.88
CA CYS A 4 1.48 -1.60 -16.51
C CYS A 4 1.36 -1.44 -14.99
N PRO A 5 2.34 -0.81 -14.30
CA PRO A 5 2.26 -0.62 -12.86
C PRO A 5 1.07 0.26 -12.43
N ILE A 6 0.66 1.21 -13.27
CA ILE A 6 -0.48 2.10 -12.99
C ILE A 6 -1.77 1.30 -12.91
N TYR A 7 -1.96 0.36 -13.84
CA TYR A 7 -3.10 -0.55 -13.81
C TYR A 7 -3.07 -1.47 -12.58
N TYR A 8 -1.89 -1.94 -12.18
CA TYR A 8 -1.74 -2.76 -10.97
C TYR A 8 -2.07 -2.00 -9.69
N TYR A 9 -1.75 -0.71 -9.63
CA TYR A 9 -2.12 0.12 -8.48
C TYR A 9 -3.65 0.23 -8.37
N GLU A 10 -4.34 0.47 -9.49
CA GLU A 10 -5.81 0.44 -9.50
C GLU A 10 -6.33 -0.93 -9.04
N MET A 11 -5.83 -2.03 -9.63
CA MET A 11 -6.29 -3.39 -9.34
C MET A 11 -6.08 -3.83 -7.88
N PHE A 12 -4.92 -3.52 -7.28
CA PHE A 12 -4.57 -4.03 -5.96
C PHE A 12 -4.93 -3.07 -4.83
N LEU A 13 -5.01 -1.76 -5.08
CA LEU A 13 -5.07 -0.76 -4.01
C LEU A 13 -6.26 0.20 -4.11
N PHE A 14 -6.71 0.59 -5.30
CA PHE A 14 -7.54 1.80 -5.45
C PHE A 14 -8.90 1.60 -6.09
N GLU A 15 -9.07 0.67 -7.02
CA GLU A 15 -10.36 0.38 -7.65
C GLU A 15 -10.94 -0.90 -7.05
N GLN A 16 -12.13 -0.78 -6.46
CA GLN A 16 -12.83 -1.88 -5.81
C GLN A 16 -13.93 -2.48 -6.69
N ASP A 17 -14.30 -1.77 -7.75
CA ASP A 17 -15.32 -2.21 -8.70
C ASP A 17 -14.66 -2.92 -9.89
N ASP A 18 -14.78 -4.25 -9.91
CA ASP A 18 -14.22 -5.11 -10.97
C ASP A 18 -14.69 -4.71 -12.38
N LEU A 19 -15.92 -4.18 -12.51
CA LEU A 19 -16.43 -3.74 -13.82
C LEU A 19 -15.71 -2.49 -14.30
N LYS A 20 -15.46 -1.53 -13.39
CA LYS A 20 -14.66 -0.33 -13.72
C LYS A 20 -13.22 -0.71 -14.05
N LEU A 21 -12.63 -1.62 -13.28
CA LEU A 21 -11.27 -2.10 -13.53
C LEU A 21 -11.15 -2.80 -14.89
N ALA A 22 -12.14 -3.60 -15.28
CA ALA A 22 -12.21 -4.24 -16.59
C ALA A 22 -12.30 -3.20 -17.72
N GLU A 23 -13.13 -2.16 -17.54
CA GLU A 23 -13.30 -1.08 -18.52
C GLU A 23 -12.02 -0.25 -18.67
N ILE A 24 -11.34 0.11 -17.56
CA ILE A 24 -10.03 0.77 -17.61
C ILE A 24 -9.04 -0.09 -18.41
N GLY A 25 -9.01 -1.40 -18.15
CA GLY A 25 -8.14 -2.34 -18.87
C GLY A 25 -8.45 -2.40 -20.37
N LYS A 26 -9.73 -2.36 -20.75
CA LYS A 26 -10.19 -2.32 -22.15
C LYS A 26 -9.75 -1.02 -22.83
N ARG A 27 -9.97 0.14 -22.21
CA ARG A 27 -9.56 1.45 -22.74
C ARG A 27 -8.05 1.59 -22.88
N CYS A 28 -7.28 1.02 -21.95
CA CYS A 28 -5.83 0.95 -22.09
C CYS A 28 -5.37 0.08 -23.26
N ARG A 29 -6.09 -1.00 -23.60
CA ARG A 29 -5.76 -1.87 -24.75
C ARG A 29 -6.13 -1.25 -26.09
N SER A 30 -7.25 -0.52 -26.15
CA SER A 30 -7.68 0.17 -27.38
C SER A 30 -6.88 1.43 -27.67
N GLY A 31 -6.27 2.04 -26.63
CA GLY A 31 -5.59 3.33 -26.75
C GLY A 31 -6.49 4.53 -26.44
N ASP A 32 -7.76 4.30 -26.07
CA ASP A 32 -8.74 5.34 -25.66
C ASP A 32 -8.43 5.99 -24.31
N LEU A 33 -7.44 5.44 -23.57
CA LEU A 33 -6.91 6.02 -22.36
C LEU A 33 -5.39 6.05 -22.45
N LEU A 34 -4.82 7.25 -22.55
CA LEU A 34 -3.38 7.42 -22.69
C LEU A 34 -2.66 7.21 -21.36
N CYS A 35 -1.40 6.74 -21.44
CA CYS A 35 -0.58 6.50 -20.24
C CYS A 35 -0.42 7.74 -19.36
N GLY A 36 -0.34 8.94 -19.96
CA GLY A 36 -0.26 10.19 -19.22
C GLY A 36 -1.55 10.51 -18.46
N GLU A 37 -2.70 10.31 -19.09
CA GLU A 37 -4.02 10.52 -18.50
C GLU A 37 -4.28 9.55 -17.37
N HIS A 38 -3.97 8.27 -17.57
CA HIS A 38 -4.13 7.23 -16.55
C HIS A 38 -3.23 7.49 -15.33
N LYS A 39 -1.98 7.95 -15.55
CA LYS A 39 -1.09 8.37 -14.45
C LYS A 39 -1.65 9.57 -13.70
N ALA A 40 -2.13 10.58 -14.43
CA ALA A 40 -2.69 11.79 -13.85
C ALA A 40 -3.97 11.50 -13.04
N SER A 41 -4.82 10.57 -13.49
CA SER A 41 -6.03 10.18 -12.75
C SER A 41 -5.72 9.42 -11.46
N LEU A 42 -4.64 8.63 -11.44
CA LEU A 42 -4.23 7.84 -10.28
C LEU A 42 -3.48 8.69 -9.22
N ALA A 43 -2.68 9.66 -9.66
CA ALA A 43 -1.84 10.51 -8.78
C ALA A 43 -2.56 11.07 -7.53
N PRO A 44 -3.76 11.68 -7.61
CA PRO A 44 -4.44 12.20 -6.44
C PRO A 44 -4.92 11.11 -5.45
N LYS A 45 -5.22 9.89 -5.94
CA LYS A 45 -5.58 8.75 -5.08
C LYS A 45 -4.37 8.32 -4.25
N VAL A 46 -3.20 8.21 -4.91
CA VAL A 46 -1.93 7.86 -4.26
C VAL A 46 -1.53 8.93 -3.25
N GLU A 47 -1.63 10.21 -3.59
CA GLU A 47 -1.30 11.31 -2.68
C GLU A 47 -2.15 11.26 -1.41
N ARG A 48 -3.47 11.07 -1.56
CA ARG A 48 -4.39 10.94 -0.42
C ARG A 48 -4.04 9.73 0.44
N PHE A 49 -3.78 8.59 -0.18
CA PHE A 49 -3.41 7.36 0.52
C PHE A 49 -2.13 7.55 1.33
N LEU A 50 -1.09 8.14 0.74
CA LEU A 50 0.18 8.37 1.42
C LEU A 50 0.03 9.32 2.61
N LYS A 51 -0.72 10.43 2.45
CA LYS A 51 -0.98 11.38 3.53
C LYS A 51 -1.68 10.70 4.71
N GLU A 52 -2.73 9.92 4.43
CA GLU A 52 -3.47 9.21 5.48
C GLU A 52 -2.63 8.11 6.14
N HIS A 53 -1.90 7.34 5.34
CA HIS A 53 -1.00 6.30 5.85
C HIS A 53 0.09 6.89 6.75
N GLN A 54 0.70 8.01 6.35
CA GLN A 54 1.72 8.69 7.16
C GLN A 54 1.15 9.22 8.47
N ASN A 55 -0.05 9.80 8.47
CA ASN A 55 -0.73 10.26 9.68
C ASN A 55 -1.00 9.09 10.65
N ARG A 56 -1.56 7.99 10.13
CA ARG A 56 -1.76 6.76 10.91
C ARG A 56 -0.46 6.20 11.46
N ARG A 57 0.61 6.19 10.67
CA ARG A 57 1.93 5.73 11.09
C ARG A 57 2.52 6.62 12.19
N GLU A 58 2.30 7.93 12.14
CA GLU A 58 2.77 8.85 13.17
C GLU A 58 2.08 8.58 14.50
N LYS A 59 0.74 8.46 14.50
CA LYS A 59 -0.05 8.10 15.69
C LYS A 59 0.32 6.73 16.26
N ALA A 60 0.75 5.81 15.42
CA ALA A 60 1.13 4.47 15.84
C ALA A 60 2.47 4.44 16.61
N LYS A 61 3.31 5.48 16.52
CA LYS A 61 4.61 5.51 17.24
C LYS A 61 4.43 5.40 18.76
N ASP A 62 3.36 5.98 19.30
CA ASP A 62 3.11 6.04 20.73
C ASP A 62 2.70 4.68 21.30
N ILE A 63 2.12 3.79 20.49
CA ILE A 63 1.62 2.47 20.89
C ILE A 63 2.50 1.32 20.41
N VAL A 64 3.41 1.58 19.46
CA VAL A 64 4.23 0.54 18.83
C VAL A 64 5.10 -0.18 19.87
N SER A 65 5.69 0.53 20.83
CA SER A 65 6.49 -0.10 21.89
C SER A 65 5.68 -0.98 22.84
N GLU A 66 4.37 -0.75 22.96
CA GLU A 66 3.48 -1.55 23.80
C GLU A 66 2.95 -2.78 23.05
N CYS A 67 2.88 -2.71 21.72
CA CYS A 67 2.30 -3.74 20.88
C CYS A 67 3.34 -4.66 20.22
N PHE A 68 4.60 -4.27 20.20
CA PHE A 68 5.69 -5.05 19.63
C PHE A 68 6.62 -5.56 20.73
N ILE A 69 6.79 -6.88 20.76
CA ILE A 69 7.92 -7.51 21.43
C ILE A 69 9.16 -7.06 20.67
N ASP A 70 9.97 -6.20 21.26
CA ASP A 70 11.30 -5.92 20.72
C ASP A 70 12.09 -7.23 20.80
N PRO A 71 12.41 -7.88 19.67
CA PRO A 71 13.21 -9.10 19.71
C PRO A 71 14.61 -8.84 20.25
N CYS A 72 15.04 -7.59 20.45
CA CYS A 72 16.29 -7.17 21.07
C CYS A 72 16.14 -6.74 22.54
N ASP A 73 14.93 -6.78 23.12
CA ASP A 73 14.74 -6.59 24.56
C ASP A 73 15.34 -7.79 25.29
N ARG A 74 16.56 -7.61 25.79
CA ARG A 74 17.31 -8.64 26.54
C ARG A 74 16.54 -9.18 27.75
N GLY A 75 15.68 -8.39 28.38
CA GLY A 75 14.86 -8.85 29.50
C GLY A 75 13.71 -9.77 29.04
N LEU A 76 13.14 -9.48 27.89
CA LEU A 76 12.10 -10.30 27.27
C LEU A 76 12.69 -11.57 26.62
N GLN A 77 13.85 -11.47 25.95
CA GLN A 77 14.61 -12.62 25.47
C GLN A 77 14.95 -13.59 26.61
N ALA A 78 15.41 -13.06 27.76
CA ALA A 78 15.73 -13.86 28.95
C ALA A 78 14.51 -14.56 29.55
N SER A 79 13.38 -13.84 29.67
CA SER A 79 12.14 -14.39 30.24
C SER A 79 11.42 -15.39 29.33
N LEU A 80 11.63 -15.30 28.01
CA LEU A 80 11.11 -16.24 27.01
C LEU A 80 12.10 -17.36 26.64
N GLY A 81 13.33 -17.34 27.17
CA GLY A 81 14.36 -18.35 26.90
C GLY A 81 14.93 -18.32 25.48
N LEU A 82 14.93 -17.15 24.83
CA LEU A 82 15.35 -16.94 23.44
C LEU A 82 16.80 -16.43 23.28
N GLU A 83 17.63 -16.52 24.33
CA GLU A 83 19.00 -15.96 24.35
C GLU A 83 20.02 -16.60 23.37
N MET A 84 19.60 -17.53 22.50
CA MET A 84 20.51 -18.35 21.68
C MET A 84 20.12 -18.52 20.20
N PHE A 85 19.65 -17.44 19.55
CA PHE A 85 19.73 -17.27 18.09
C PHE A 85 20.36 -15.94 17.72
#